data_AF-A0A7X7SUN1-F1
#
_entry.id   AF-A0A7X7SUN1-F1
#
_cell.length_a   1.000
_cell.length_b   1.000
_cell.length_c   1.000
_cell.angle_alpha   90.00
_cell.angle_beta   90.00
_cell.angle_gamma   90.00
#
_symmetry.space_group_name_H-M   'P 1'
#
loop_
_entity.id
_entity.type
_entity.pdbx_description
1 polymer ?
#
loop_
_entity_poly.entity_id
_entity_poly.type
_entity_poly.pdbx_seq_one_letter_code
_entity_poly.pdbx_strand_id
1 'polypeptide(L)'
;MKKGAVLVKCCENCIKGISVGIRNEILCREKGIVSADFYCSGFLAFEMDSIQRQLDYRCSDCIHFNFVPDSTNSSYGVCGMFSVRQCDGSLKKACSKFKKRPRRKFRI
;
A
#
# COMPACT_ATOMS: atom_id res chain seq x y z
N MET A 1 -9.75 -14.57 18.77
CA MET A 1 -8.61 -13.78 19.28
C MET A 1 -7.58 -13.68 18.16
N LYS A 2 -7.46 -12.53 17.48
CA LYS A 2 -6.45 -12.34 16.43
C LYS A 2 -5.16 -11.91 17.12
N LYS A 3 -4.17 -12.81 17.22
CA LYS A 3 -2.80 -12.43 17.61
C LYS A 3 -2.27 -11.49 16.52
N GLY A 4 -2.38 -10.19 16.74
CA GLY A 4 -1.64 -9.21 15.95
C GLY A 4 -0.17 -9.50 16.19
N ALA A 5 0.54 -9.94 15.15
CA ALA A 5 1.98 -10.06 15.21
C ALA A 5 2.53 -8.69 15.63
N VAL A 6 3.06 -8.59 16.86
CA VAL A 6 3.77 -7.40 17.29
C VAL A 6 5.02 -7.37 16.45
N LEU A 7 5.03 -6.52 15.42
CA LEU A 7 6.20 -6.34 14.58
C LEU A 7 7.30 -5.77 15.47
N VAL A 8 8.34 -6.56 15.74
CA VAL A 8 9.50 -6.12 16.51
C VAL A 8 10.16 -4.98 15.72
N LYS A 9 10.31 -3.82 16.36
CA LYS A 9 10.95 -2.65 15.74
C LYS A 9 12.45 -2.92 15.71
N CYS A 10 13.02 -3.06 14.52
CA CYS A 10 14.44 -3.28 14.30
C CYS A 10 14.88 -2.64 12.98
N CYS A 11 16.17 -2.33 12.85
CA CYS A 11 16.77 -1.71 11.68
C CYS A 11 16.60 -2.56 10.41
N GLU A 12 16.45 -3.88 10.56
CA GLU A 12 16.14 -4.81 9.47
C GLU A 12 14.81 -4.48 8.78
N ASN A 13 13.81 -4.07 9.55
CA ASN A 13 12.49 -3.71 9.05
C ASN A 13 12.33 -2.18 8.89
N CYS A 14 13.44 -1.44 8.78
CA CYS A 14 13.44 0.01 8.67
C CYS A 14 13.69 0.46 7.23
N ILE A 15 12.86 1.37 6.72
CA ILE A 15 13.01 1.96 5.36
C ILE A 15 14.35 2.69 5.20
N LYS A 16 14.93 3.17 6.31
CA LYS A 16 16.19 3.91 6.33
C LYS A 16 17.44 3.03 6.44
N GLY A 17 17.27 1.70 6.55
CA GLY A 17 18.36 0.74 6.69
C GLY A 17 18.76 0.15 5.34
N ILE A 18 20.07 0.02 5.11
CA ILE A 18 20.62 -0.69 3.95
C ILE A 18 21.47 -1.85 4.47
N SER A 19 21.16 -3.08 4.05
CA SER A 19 21.98 -4.25 4.39
C SER A 19 23.35 -4.15 3.74
N VAL A 20 24.42 -4.32 4.52
CA VAL A 20 25.81 -4.19 4.06
C VAL A 20 26.39 -5.52 3.57
N GLY A 21 25.69 -6.63 3.74
CA GLY A 21 25.98 -7.92 3.11
C GLY A 21 27.16 -8.72 3.67
N ILE A 22 27.88 -8.20 4.67
CA ILE A 22 29.09 -8.85 5.22
C ILE A 22 28.79 -9.61 6.51
N ARG A 23 28.09 -9.00 7.49
CA ARG A 23 27.77 -9.63 8.80
C ARG A 23 26.49 -9.08 9.44
N ASN A 24 25.30 -9.47 8.98
CA ASN A 24 24.00 -9.07 9.57
C ASN A 24 23.93 -7.60 10.06
N GLU A 25 24.59 -6.73 9.31
CA GLU A 25 24.91 -5.34 9.64
C GLU A 25 24.10 -4.47 8.70
N ILE A 26 23.56 -3.39 9.26
CA ILE A 26 22.72 -2.45 8.56
C ILE A 26 23.36 -1.07 8.66
N LEU A 27 23.55 -0.45 7.51
CA LEU A 27 23.86 0.97 7.46
C LEU A 27 22.58 1.75 7.75
N CYS A 28 22.43 2.18 9.00
CA CYS A 28 21.40 3.12 9.43
C CYS A 28 21.79 4.54 9.01
N ARG A 29 20.93 5.21 8.25
CA ARG A 29 21.17 6.60 7.80
C ARG A 29 21.46 7.60 8.93
N GLU A 30 21.00 7.34 10.15
CA GLU A 30 21.17 8.24 11.30
C GLU A 30 22.30 7.84 12.26
N LYS A 31 22.60 6.54 12.36
CA LYS A 31 23.51 5.99 13.39
C LYS A 31 24.75 5.30 12.83
N GLY A 32 24.87 5.17 11.50
CA GLY A 32 25.97 4.45 10.87
C GLY A 32 25.71 2.94 10.84
N ILE A 33 26.77 2.14 10.90
CA ILE A 33 26.66 0.66 10.90
C ILE A 33 26.14 0.20 12.27
N VAL A 34 25.02 -0.51 12.25
CA VAL A 34 24.36 -1.08 13.44
C VAL A 34 23.99 -2.55 13.18
N SER A 35 23.77 -3.30 14.24
CA SER A 35 23.22 -4.66 14.13
C SER A 35 21.80 -4.64 13.57
N ALA A 36 21.39 -5.70 12.87
CA ALA A 36 20.06 -5.80 12.28
C ALA A 36 18.91 -5.68 13.30
N ASP A 37 19.13 -6.15 14.54
CA ASP A 37 18.19 -6.14 15.66
C ASP A 37 18.15 -4.81 16.43
N PHE A 38 19.05 -3.87 16.15
CA PHE A 38 19.08 -2.55 16.76
C PHE A 38 17.86 -1.70 16.36
N TYR A 39 17.42 -0.76 17.20
CA TYR A 39 16.43 0.24 16.82
C TYR A 39 16.84 1.65 17.28
N CYS A 40 16.63 2.64 16.42
CA CYS A 40 16.83 4.05 16.76
C CYS A 40 15.48 4.77 16.95
N SER A 41 15.52 5.95 17.57
CA SER A 41 14.37 6.84 17.71
C SER A 41 13.79 7.30 16.36
N GLY A 42 14.59 7.33 15.30
CA GLY A 42 14.17 7.66 13.94
C GLY A 42 13.65 6.48 13.12
N PHE A 43 13.35 5.33 13.74
CA PHE A 43 12.83 4.15 13.06
C PHE A 43 11.57 4.45 12.24
N LEU A 44 11.59 4.03 10.97
CA LEU A 44 10.45 4.10 10.07
C LEU A 44 10.17 2.71 9.52
N ALA A 45 9.08 2.09 9.99
CA ALA A 45 8.72 0.73 9.62
C ALA A 45 8.48 0.60 8.11
N PHE A 46 9.08 -0.42 7.51
CA PHE A 46 8.76 -0.84 6.14
C PHE A 46 7.51 -1.72 6.16
N GLU A 47 6.33 -1.11 6.07
CA GLU A 47 5.09 -1.86 5.90
C GLU A 47 4.90 -2.28 4.43
N MET A 48 5.47 -3.43 4.04
CA MET A 48 5.21 -4.02 2.72
C MET A 48 3.73 -4.23 2.45
N ASP A 49 2.97 -4.59 3.47
CA ASP A 49 1.52 -4.75 3.42
C ASP A 49 0.79 -3.51 2.91
N SER A 50 1.26 -2.31 3.27
CA SER A 50 0.62 -1.05 2.85
C SER A 50 0.82 -0.81 1.35
N ILE A 51 2.01 -1.11 0.83
CA ILE A 51 2.39 -0.95 -0.57
C ILE A 51 1.77 -2.05 -1.43
N GLN A 52 1.80 -3.31 -0.99
CA GLN A 52 1.16 -4.43 -1.70
C GLN A 52 -0.35 -4.23 -1.81
N ARG A 53 -1.02 -3.81 -0.71
CA ARG A 53 -2.44 -3.46 -0.77
C ARG A 53 -2.71 -2.34 -1.77
N GLN A 54 -1.82 -1.35 -1.89
CA GLN A 54 -1.92 -0.30 -2.90
C GLN A 54 -1.72 -0.81 -4.34
N LEU A 55 -0.82 -1.77 -4.55
CA LEU A 55 -0.55 -2.39 -5.85
C LEU A 55 -1.71 -3.28 -6.34
N ASP A 56 -2.47 -3.87 -5.41
CA ASP A 56 -3.62 -4.73 -5.71
C ASP A 56 -4.92 -3.96 -5.92
N TYR A 57 -5.01 -2.71 -5.45
CA TYR A 57 -6.22 -1.93 -5.63
C TYR A 57 -6.52 -1.67 -7.11
N ARG A 58 -7.80 -1.77 -7.44
CA ARG A 58 -8.30 -1.53 -8.79
C ARG A 58 -8.95 -0.17 -8.88
N CYS A 59 -9.14 0.31 -10.11
CA CYS A 59 -9.85 1.57 -10.33
C CYS A 59 -11.27 1.53 -9.76
N SER A 60 -11.95 0.38 -9.81
CA SER A 60 -13.28 0.17 -9.20
C SER A 60 -13.32 0.41 -7.69
N ASP A 61 -12.20 0.23 -6.98
CA ASP A 61 -12.11 0.49 -5.54
C ASP A 61 -11.96 1.99 -5.20
N CYS A 62 -11.76 2.84 -6.20
CA CYS A 62 -11.46 4.26 -6.01
C CYS A 62 -12.74 5.11 -5.86
N ILE A 63 -12.70 6.15 -5.02
CA ILE A 63 -13.79 7.14 -4.93
C ILE A 63 -13.96 7.94 -6.23
N HIS A 64 -12.88 8.11 -7.00
CA HIS A 64 -12.87 8.92 -8.22
C HIS A 64 -13.30 8.13 -9.46
N PHE A 65 -13.62 6.85 -9.32
CA PHE A 65 -14.14 6.03 -10.39
C PHE A 65 -15.67 6.11 -10.40
N ASN A 66 -16.20 6.58 -11.52
CA ASN A 66 -17.62 6.71 -11.78
C ASN A 66 -18.07 5.49 -12.58
N PHE A 67 -18.92 4.66 -11.98
CA PHE A 67 -19.47 3.49 -12.63
C PHE A 67 -20.52 3.90 -13.65
N VAL A 68 -20.37 3.39 -14.87
CA VAL A 68 -21.37 3.46 -15.94
C VAL A 68 -21.57 2.00 -16.37
N PRO A 69 -22.31 1.22 -15.56
CA PRO A 69 -22.46 -0.20 -15.79
C PRO A 69 -23.24 -0.42 -17.09
N ASP A 70 -22.76 -1.35 -17.93
CA ASP A 70 -23.52 -1.86 -19.07
C ASP A 70 -24.18 -3.18 -18.70
N SER A 71 -25.15 -3.63 -19.49
CA SER A 71 -25.87 -4.91 -19.37
C SER A 71 -24.96 -6.13 -19.14
N THR A 72 -23.71 -6.07 -19.59
CA THR A 72 -22.73 -7.16 -19.49
C THR A 72 -21.65 -6.94 -18.43
N ASN A 73 -21.40 -5.71 -17.97
CA ASN A 73 -20.30 -5.41 -17.07
C ASN A 73 -20.63 -4.30 -16.07
N SER A 74 -20.84 -4.70 -14.82
CA SER A 74 -21.12 -3.79 -13.70
C SER A 74 -19.91 -2.98 -13.22
N SER A 75 -18.71 -3.34 -13.68
CA SER A 75 -17.45 -2.70 -13.29
C SER A 75 -16.94 -1.69 -14.33
N TYR A 76 -17.71 -1.46 -15.40
CA TYR A 76 -17.37 -0.47 -16.42
C TYR A 76 -17.61 0.95 -15.92
N GLY A 77 -16.75 1.88 -16.34
CA GLY A 77 -16.84 3.25 -15.87
C GLY A 77 -15.68 4.12 -16.33
N VAL A 78 -15.58 5.30 -15.73
CA VAL A 78 -14.61 6.32 -16.11
C VAL A 78 -13.93 6.91 -14.87
N CYS A 79 -12.64 7.21 -14.98
CA CYS A 79 -11.90 7.89 -13.91
C CYS A 79 -12.06 9.41 -14.06
N GLY A 80 -12.79 10.04 -13.13
CA GLY A 80 -13.07 11.48 -13.16
C GLY A 80 -11.86 12.40 -13.02
N MET A 81 -10.67 11.85 -12.73
CA MET A 81 -9.43 12.62 -12.58
C MET A 81 -8.53 12.62 -13.83
N PHE A 82 -8.66 11.64 -14.72
CA PHE A 82 -7.65 11.41 -15.77
C PHE A 82 -8.20 10.95 -17.12
N SER A 83 -9.34 10.27 -17.15
CA SER A 83 -9.79 9.59 -18.36
C SER A 83 -11.15 10.14 -18.76
N VAL A 84 -11.29 10.50 -20.03
CA VAL A 84 -12.60 10.72 -20.67
C VAL A 84 -13.15 9.39 -21.20
N ARG A 85 -12.26 8.39 -21.41
CA ARG A 85 -12.60 7.08 -21.96
C ARG A 85 -13.10 6.13 -20.87
N GLN A 86 -14.14 5.38 -21.22
CA GLN A 86 -14.62 4.29 -20.39
C GLN A 86 -13.60 3.14 -20.38
N CYS A 87 -13.50 2.48 -19.24
CA CYS A 87 -12.68 1.29 -19.07
C CYS A 87 -13.30 0.36 -18.04
N ASP A 88 -12.91 -0.90 -18.08
CA ASP A 88 -13.22 -1.83 -17.01
C ASP A 88 -12.38 -1.51 -15.77
N GLY A 89 -13.07 -1.04 -14.72
CA GLY A 89 -12.46 -0.66 -13.44
C GLY A 89 -11.89 -1.83 -12.66
N SER A 90 -12.34 -3.07 -12.92
CA SER A 90 -11.85 -4.29 -12.26
C SER A 90 -10.52 -4.77 -12.84
N LEU A 91 -10.32 -4.58 -14.14
CA LEU A 91 -9.10 -4.98 -14.84
C LEU A 91 -7.98 -3.96 -14.68
N LYS A 92 -8.31 -2.67 -14.51
CA LYS A 92 -7.31 -1.60 -14.45
C LYS A 92 -6.79 -1.38 -13.03
N LYS A 93 -5.46 -1.40 -12.85
CA LYS A 93 -4.80 -1.06 -11.58
C LYS A 93 -5.07 0.40 -11.19
N ALA A 94 -5.15 0.65 -9.90
CA ALA A 94 -5.34 1.98 -9.35
C ALA A 94 -4.15 2.90 -9.66
N CYS A 95 -4.43 4.17 -9.92
CA CYS A 95 -3.41 5.19 -10.21
C CYS A 95 -2.85 5.82 -8.92
N SER A 96 -1.83 6.67 -9.06
CA SER A 96 -1.20 7.38 -7.93
C SER A 96 -2.13 8.33 -7.17
N LYS A 97 -3.30 8.69 -7.73
CA LYS A 97 -4.34 9.48 -7.03
C LYS A 97 -5.43 8.62 -6.40
N PHE A 98 -5.18 7.32 -6.24
CA PHE A 98 -6.11 6.41 -5.63
C PHE A 98 -6.49 6.85 -4.23
N LYS A 99 -7.80 6.87 -3.99
CA LYS A 99 -8.39 7.02 -2.66
C LYS A 99 -9.45 5.95 -2.51
N LYS A 100 -9.26 5.08 -1.53
CA LYS A 100 -10.13 3.93 -1.29
C LYS A 100 -11.55 4.40 -1.00
N ARG A 101 -12.52 3.81 -1.69
CA ARG A 101 -13.94 4.05 -1.43
C ARG A 101 -14.30 3.52 -0.04
N PRO A 102 -14.90 4.35 0.84
CA PRO A 102 -15.33 3.89 2.13
C PRO A 102 -16.41 2.82 1.94
N ARG A 103 -16.25 1.66 2.59
CA ARG A 103 -17.30 0.63 2.61
C ARG A 103 -18.52 1.27 3.26
N ARG A 104 -19.65 1.32 2.54
CA ARG A 104 -20.93 1.67 3.15
C ARG A 104 -21.17 0.66 4.27
N LYS A 105 -21.15 1.10 5.54
CA LYS A 105 -21.71 0.30 6.63
C LYS A 105 -23.17 0.13 6.26
N PHE A 106 -23.57 -1.07 5.85
CA PHE A 106 -24.99 -1.42 5.82
C PHE A 106 -25.47 -1.27 7.26
N ARG A 107 -26.24 -0.20 7.52
CA ARG A 107 -27.13 -0.16 8.68
C ARG A 107 -28.20 -1.20 8.34
N ILE A 108 -28.10 -2.36 9.01
CA ILE A 108 -29.21 -3.29 9.17
C ILE A 108 -30.24 -2.57 10.04
#